data_AF-A0A5C7RIP7-F1
#
_entry.id   AF-A0A5C7RIP7-F1
#
_cell.length_a   1.000
_cell.length_b   1.000
_cell.length_c   1.000
_cell.angle_alpha   90.00
_cell.angle_beta   90.00
_cell.angle_gamma   90.00
#
_symmetry.space_group_name_H-M   'P 1'
#
loop_
_entity.id
_entity.type
_entity.pdbx_description
1 polymer ?
#
loop_
_entity_poly.entity_id
_entity_poly.type
_entity_poly.pdbx_seq_one_letter_code
_entity_poly.pdbx_strand_id
1 'polypeptide(L)'
;MSAGYIIATVEDLFSKTEINSSTDLPTTSTINARVIYQINNDVTVPTGRPDAGKSFKKGDFLLWDADKNDGTGVGEYIILNNSPRFINTPSNYALAANLVSNVVPATYDGYRDYDGSYATPITLPPLTVGSSIGKFFSIIHNASFNLVVNTTNTSMTAALTMTTALRYAIFVWDGGRWVYLK
;
A
#
# COMPACT_ATOMS: atom_id res chain seq x y z
N MET A 1 13.04 -0.38 -35.88
CA MET A 1 13.68 0.12 -34.64
C MET A 1 12.62 0.07 -33.54
N SER A 2 12.60 -0.97 -32.70
CA SER A 2 11.69 -1.01 -31.55
C SER A 2 12.41 -0.43 -30.34
N ALA A 3 11.77 0.53 -29.68
CA ALA A 3 12.21 1.05 -28.40
C ALA A 3 11.91 -0.02 -27.33
N GLY A 4 12.96 -0.67 -26.84
CA GLY A 4 12.88 -1.53 -25.67
C GLY A 4 12.73 -0.65 -24.43
N TYR A 5 11.54 -0.64 -23.83
CA TYR A 5 11.39 -0.12 -22.48
C TYR A 5 11.89 -1.19 -21.53
N ILE A 6 12.94 -0.86 -20.78
CA ILE A 6 13.34 -1.62 -19.60
C ILE A 6 12.18 -1.46 -18.61
N ILE A 7 11.34 -2.48 -18.52
CA ILE A 7 10.57 -2.72 -17.31
C ILE A 7 11.65 -3.06 -16.28
N ALA A 8 12.14 -2.05 -15.55
CA ALA A 8 12.68 -2.33 -14.23
C ALA A 8 11.49 -2.95 -13.50
N THR A 9 11.50 -4.28 -13.38
CA THR A 9 10.53 -4.95 -12.53
C THR A 9 10.65 -4.28 -11.17
N VAL A 10 9.52 -4.05 -10.52
CA VAL A 10 9.45 -3.46 -9.18
C VAL A 10 10.41 -4.16 -8.20
N GLU A 11 10.88 -5.37 -8.52
CA GLU A 11 11.99 -6.09 -7.88
C GLU A 11 13.30 -5.30 -7.72
N ASP A 12 13.67 -4.38 -8.63
CA ASP A 12 14.94 -3.65 -8.50
C ASP A 12 14.90 -2.49 -7.47
N LEU A 13 13.70 -2.12 -6.98
CA LEU A 13 13.51 -1.15 -5.89
C LEU A 13 13.19 -1.82 -4.55
N PHE A 14 12.90 -3.13 -4.54
CA PHE A 14 12.53 -3.90 -3.36
C PHE A 14 13.29 -5.22 -3.36
N SER A 15 14.35 -5.35 -2.54
CA SER A 15 14.94 -6.67 -2.30
C SER A 15 13.90 -7.55 -1.62
N LYS A 16 13.30 -8.49 -2.34
CA LYS A 16 12.37 -9.47 -1.75
C LYS A 16 13.15 -10.31 -0.74
N THR A 17 12.84 -10.13 0.54
CA THR A 17 13.40 -10.95 1.62
C THR A 17 12.30 -11.86 2.16
N GLU A 18 12.60 -13.14 2.29
CA GLU A 18 11.66 -14.11 2.87
C GLU A 18 11.75 -14.08 4.39
N ILE A 19 10.61 -14.05 5.08
CA ILE A 19 10.55 -14.24 6.54
C ILE A 19 10.03 -15.65 6.78
N ASN A 20 10.90 -16.49 7.31
CA ASN A 20 10.60 -17.86 7.68
C ASN A 20 10.39 -18.04 9.19
N SER A 21 10.85 -17.07 9.98
CA SER A 21 10.83 -17.07 11.44
C SER A 21 10.80 -15.66 12.04
N SER A 22 10.54 -15.55 13.36
CA SER A 22 10.51 -14.26 14.07
C SER A 22 11.87 -13.56 14.16
N THR A 23 12.97 -14.30 13.98
CA THR A 23 14.33 -13.74 13.95
C THR A 23 14.66 -13.06 12.62
N ASP A 24 13.92 -13.38 11.55
CA ASP A 24 14.12 -12.79 10.22
C ASP A 24 13.46 -11.41 10.08
N LEU A 25 12.64 -11.01 11.05
CA LEU A 25 12.00 -9.70 11.06
C LEU A 25 13.09 -8.61 11.15
N PRO A 26 13.03 -7.54 10.32
CA PRO A 26 14.05 -6.49 10.29
C PRO A 26 14.28 -5.85 11.66
N THR A 27 15.53 -5.64 12.03
CA THR A 27 15.91 -4.89 13.23
C THR A 27 16.04 -3.40 12.90
N THR A 28 15.79 -2.55 13.88
CA THR A 28 15.56 -1.10 13.73
C THR A 28 16.77 -0.26 13.33
N SER A 29 17.94 -0.84 13.04
CA SER A 29 19.18 -0.08 13.14
C SER A 29 19.82 0.47 11.85
N THR A 30 19.39 0.13 10.63
CA THR A 30 20.24 0.56 9.47
C THR A 30 19.62 0.60 8.08
N ILE A 31 18.34 0.30 7.90
CA ILE A 31 17.78 0.13 6.54
C ILE A 31 17.04 1.42 6.15
N ASN A 32 17.62 2.30 5.34
CA ASN A 32 16.90 3.39 4.65
C ASN A 32 16.16 2.85 3.40
N ALA A 33 15.55 1.67 3.51
CA ALA A 33 14.90 0.99 2.41
C ALA A 33 13.52 0.51 2.83
N ARG A 34 12.56 0.69 1.93
CA ARG A 34 11.23 0.08 2.03
C ARG A 34 11.37 -1.35 1.53
N VAL A 35 11.03 -2.31 2.37
CA VAL A 35 11.16 -3.74 2.04
C VAL A 35 9.80 -4.41 2.11
N ILE A 36 9.49 -5.19 1.08
CA ILE A 36 8.33 -6.10 1.08
C ILE A 36 8.85 -7.49 1.42
N TYR A 37 8.39 -8.03 2.53
CA TYR A 37 8.65 -9.41 2.92
C TYR A 37 7.44 -10.28 2.59
N GLN A 38 7.72 -11.48 2.10
CA GLN A 38 6.72 -12.54 2.05
C GLN A 38 6.86 -13.40 3.30
N ILE A 39 5.75 -13.57 4.02
CA ILE A 39 5.67 -14.41 5.21
C ILE A 39 5.47 -15.85 4.75
N ASN A 40 6.47 -16.71 4.93
CA ASN A 40 6.41 -18.10 4.45
C ASN A 40 5.92 -19.08 5.51
N ASN A 41 5.93 -18.68 6.77
CA ASN A 41 5.41 -19.41 7.93
C ASN A 41 4.63 -18.47 8.85
N ASP A 42 3.79 -19.02 9.73
CA ASP A 42 3.18 -18.20 10.78
C ASP A 42 4.29 -17.61 11.68
N VAL A 43 4.31 -16.29 11.82
CA VAL A 43 5.36 -15.54 12.54
C VAL A 43 4.72 -14.62 13.57
N THR A 44 5.23 -14.62 14.79
CA THR A 44 4.84 -13.65 15.82
C THR A 44 5.98 -12.68 16.07
N VAL A 45 5.67 -11.38 16.12
CA VAL A 45 6.63 -10.33 16.43
C VAL A 45 7.15 -10.55 17.86
N PRO A 46 8.48 -10.70 18.04
CA PRO A 46 9.05 -10.96 19.35
C PRO A 46 8.93 -9.76 20.28
N THR A 47 9.03 -10.01 21.58
CA THR A 47 9.07 -8.97 22.62
C THR A 47 10.26 -8.01 22.42
N GLY A 48 10.08 -6.75 22.80
CA GLY A 48 11.09 -5.70 22.60
C GLY A 48 11.04 -5.00 21.24
N ARG A 49 10.00 -5.27 20.44
CA ARG A 49 9.69 -4.53 19.20
C ARG A 49 8.39 -3.72 19.37
N PRO A 50 8.20 -2.63 18.61
CA PRO A 50 7.01 -1.78 18.69
C PRO A 50 5.66 -2.52 18.53
N ASP A 51 5.70 -3.70 17.89
CA ASP A 51 4.55 -4.52 17.56
C ASP A 51 4.54 -5.90 18.21
N ALA A 52 5.27 -6.05 19.33
CA ALA A 52 5.40 -7.31 20.05
C ALA A 52 4.03 -8.01 20.25
N GLY A 53 3.98 -9.31 19.93
CA GLY A 53 2.78 -10.13 20.06
C GLY A 53 1.84 -10.11 18.85
N LYS A 54 2.06 -9.27 17.83
CA LYS A 54 1.32 -9.38 16.57
C LYS A 54 1.73 -10.65 15.81
N SER A 55 0.76 -11.37 15.26
CA SER A 55 0.98 -12.58 14.46
C SER A 55 0.64 -12.34 13.00
N PHE A 56 1.53 -12.79 12.12
CA PHE A 56 1.37 -12.87 10.68
C PHE A 56 1.19 -14.33 10.27
N LYS A 57 0.39 -14.57 9.25
CA LYS A 57 0.10 -15.89 8.70
C LYS A 57 0.90 -16.16 7.44
N LYS A 58 1.15 -17.43 7.16
CA LYS A 58 1.73 -17.84 5.89
C LYS A 58 0.98 -17.23 4.69
N GLY A 59 1.76 -16.67 3.77
CA GLY A 59 1.35 -15.96 2.56
C GLY A 59 0.93 -14.51 2.80
N ASP A 60 0.96 -14.02 4.04
CA ASP A 60 0.91 -12.59 4.29
C ASP A 60 2.12 -11.91 3.65
N PHE A 61 1.94 -10.64 3.31
CA PHE A 61 3.03 -9.77 2.95
C PHE A 61 3.23 -8.80 4.11
N LEU A 62 4.48 -8.43 4.35
CA LEU A 62 4.86 -7.42 5.32
C LEU A 62 5.52 -6.32 4.53
N LEU A 63 4.98 -5.13 4.61
CA LEU A 63 5.71 -3.95 4.20
C LEU A 63 6.39 -3.36 5.43
N TRP A 64 7.65 -2.99 5.29
CA TRP A 64 8.37 -2.26 6.31
C TRP A 64 8.85 -0.94 5.70
N ASP A 65 8.36 0.18 6.26
CA ASP A 65 8.90 1.51 5.99
C ASP A 65 9.75 1.96 7.17
N ALA A 66 11.06 2.02 6.96
CA ALA A 66 12.02 2.39 7.99
C ALA A 66 12.26 3.92 8.08
N ASP A 67 11.73 4.70 7.13
CA ASP A 67 11.95 6.15 7.09
C ASP A 67 11.15 6.91 8.16
N LYS A 68 10.22 6.25 8.87
CA LYS A 68 9.53 6.80 10.06
C LYS A 68 10.34 6.58 11.34
N ASN A 69 11.61 6.97 11.32
CA ASN A 69 12.52 6.99 12.48
C ASN A 69 12.23 8.20 13.40
N ASP A 70 10.98 8.42 13.80
CA ASP A 70 10.62 9.43 14.81
C ASP A 70 10.85 8.95 16.25
N GLY A 71 11.51 7.80 16.42
CA GLY A 71 11.73 7.16 17.73
C GLY A 71 10.51 6.36 18.25
N THR A 72 9.39 6.35 17.52
CA THR A 72 8.21 5.52 17.87
C THR A 72 8.25 4.14 17.20
N GLY A 73 9.09 3.96 16.18
CA GLY A 73 9.42 2.66 15.59
C GLY A 73 8.29 2.01 14.79
N VAL A 74 7.26 2.76 14.39
CA VAL A 74 6.09 2.15 13.75
C VAL A 74 6.23 2.14 12.23
N GLY A 75 6.67 1.00 11.69
CA GLY A 75 6.57 0.71 10.26
C GLY A 75 5.11 0.58 9.82
N GLU A 76 4.79 1.04 8.61
CA GLU A 76 3.48 0.80 8.02
C GLU A 76 3.38 -0.63 7.48
N TYR A 77 2.65 -1.50 8.18
CA TYR A 77 2.42 -2.86 7.72
C TYR A 77 1.13 -3.00 6.95
N ILE A 78 1.21 -3.73 5.83
CA ILE A 78 0.09 -4.08 4.96
C ILE A 78 0.05 -5.60 4.81
N ILE A 79 -1.00 -6.26 5.32
CA ILE A 79 -1.14 -7.73 5.31
C ILE A 79 -1.99 -8.20 4.11
N LEU A 80 -1.40 -8.78 3.07
CA LEU A 80 -2.10 -8.96 1.77
C LEU A 80 -2.86 -10.29 1.55
N ASN A 81 -2.99 -11.22 2.49
CA ASN A 81 -3.48 -12.55 2.11
C ASN A 81 -5.00 -12.76 2.17
N ASN A 82 -5.72 -12.33 3.22
CA ASN A 82 -7.18 -12.57 3.34
C ASN A 82 -8.01 -11.42 3.93
N SER A 83 -7.38 -10.38 4.46
CA SER A 83 -8.01 -9.15 4.94
C SER A 83 -6.89 -8.16 5.18
N PRO A 84 -6.64 -7.18 4.28
CA PRO A 84 -5.66 -6.14 4.54
C PRO A 84 -6.04 -5.39 5.80
N ARG A 85 -5.35 -5.76 6.88
CA ARG A 85 -5.36 -5.05 8.14
C ARG A 85 -4.18 -4.10 8.06
N PHE A 86 -4.50 -2.83 7.87
CA PHE A 86 -3.53 -1.77 8.10
C PHE A 86 -3.26 -1.75 9.60
N ILE A 87 -2.03 -2.11 9.97
CA ILE A 87 -1.64 -2.05 11.38
C ILE A 87 -1.50 -0.59 11.83
N ASN A 88 -1.19 0.30 10.89
CA ASN A 88 -1.42 1.73 10.95
C ASN A 88 -2.23 2.12 9.73
N THR A 89 -3.53 2.33 9.89
CA THR A 89 -4.32 3.02 8.86
C THR A 89 -3.68 4.37 8.57
N PRO A 90 -3.38 4.73 7.31
CA PRO A 90 -2.93 6.07 7.01
C PRO A 90 -3.83 7.09 7.72
N SER A 91 -3.23 8.00 8.48
CA SER A 91 -3.97 8.94 9.33
C SER A 91 -4.80 9.94 8.52
N ASN A 92 -4.61 9.99 7.20
CA ASN A 92 -5.25 10.94 6.30
C ASN A 92 -5.91 10.23 5.11
N TYR A 93 -7.19 9.90 5.24
CA TYR A 93 -8.03 9.41 4.14
C TYR A 93 -8.89 10.51 3.55
N ALA A 94 -8.94 10.58 2.22
CA ALA A 94 -9.98 11.32 1.54
C ALA A 94 -11.29 10.53 1.65
N LEU A 95 -12.33 11.18 2.20
CA LEU A 95 -13.68 10.64 2.18
C LEU A 95 -14.37 11.04 0.88
N ALA A 96 -15.06 10.11 0.23
CA ALA A 96 -15.78 10.35 -1.01
C ALA A 96 -16.72 11.57 -0.95
N ALA A 97 -17.42 11.74 0.19
CA ALA A 97 -18.36 12.85 0.41
C ALA A 97 -17.70 14.24 0.43
N ASN A 98 -16.39 14.30 0.67
CA ASN A 98 -15.63 15.54 0.82
C ASN A 98 -14.79 15.87 -0.42
N LEU A 99 -14.85 15.03 -1.44
CA LEU A 99 -14.16 15.27 -2.69
C LEU A 99 -14.93 16.30 -3.53
N VAL A 100 -14.28 17.41 -3.84
CA VAL A 100 -14.80 18.45 -4.76
C VAL A 100 -14.74 17.98 -6.22
N SER A 101 -13.89 17.00 -6.51
CA SER A 101 -13.73 16.37 -7.82
C SER A 101 -13.41 14.89 -7.64
N ASN A 102 -13.56 14.10 -8.70
CA ASN A 102 -13.19 12.69 -8.67
C ASN A 102 -11.67 12.42 -8.55
N VAL A 103 -10.82 13.46 -8.46
CA VAL A 103 -9.38 13.33 -8.23
C VAL A 103 -9.09 13.45 -6.73
N VAL A 104 -8.43 12.43 -6.16
CA VAL A 104 -8.00 12.48 -4.77
C VAL A 104 -6.81 13.45 -4.61
N PRO A 105 -6.81 14.40 -3.66
CA PRO A 105 -5.68 15.31 -3.47
C PRO A 105 -4.39 14.59 -3.00
N ALA A 106 -3.23 15.10 -3.43
CA ALA A 106 -1.89 14.54 -3.13
C ALA A 106 -1.52 14.49 -1.63
N THR A 107 -2.22 15.26 -0.80
CA THR A 107 -2.05 15.31 0.65
C THR A 107 -2.58 14.08 1.37
N TYR A 108 -3.41 13.26 0.70
CA TYR A 108 -3.99 12.05 1.28
C TYR A 108 -3.15 10.82 0.96
N ASP A 109 -3.15 9.88 1.90
CA ASP A 109 -2.45 8.59 1.81
C ASP A 109 -3.44 7.43 1.58
N GLY A 110 -4.72 7.76 1.41
CA GLY A 110 -5.73 6.81 1.00
C GLY A 110 -7.07 7.45 0.66
N TYR A 111 -7.97 6.61 0.17
CA TYR A 111 -9.36 6.93 -0.12
C TYR A 111 -10.30 5.95 0.59
N ARG A 112 -11.42 6.48 1.10
CA ARG A 112 -12.47 5.65 1.71
C ARG A 112 -13.85 6.11 1.24
N ASP A 113 -14.68 5.13 0.88
CA ASP A 113 -16.11 5.34 0.64
C ASP A 113 -16.98 4.47 1.57
N TYR A 114 -18.28 4.75 1.54
CA TYR A 114 -19.36 4.07 2.24
C TYR A 114 -20.70 4.49 1.61
N ASP A 115 -21.77 3.78 1.93
CA ASP A 115 -23.11 4.11 1.43
C ASP A 115 -23.50 5.56 1.76
N GLY A 116 -23.93 6.30 0.73
CA GLY A 116 -24.23 7.73 0.83
C GLY A 116 -23.05 8.67 0.56
N SER A 117 -21.85 8.14 0.27
CA SER A 117 -20.68 8.92 -0.16
C SER A 117 -20.22 8.46 -1.55
N TYR A 118 -20.45 9.28 -2.59
CA TYR A 118 -20.28 8.85 -3.98
C TYR A 118 -19.26 9.71 -4.73
N ALA A 119 -18.14 9.10 -5.11
CA ALA A 119 -17.21 9.62 -6.09
C ALA A 119 -16.73 8.43 -6.92
N THR A 120 -17.16 8.32 -8.18
CA THR A 120 -16.72 7.27 -9.10
C THR A 120 -16.90 7.75 -10.55
N PRO A 121 -15.97 7.43 -11.48
CA PRO A 121 -14.68 6.81 -11.21
C PRO A 121 -13.77 7.76 -10.43
N ILE A 122 -12.89 7.26 -9.57
CA ILE A 122 -11.85 8.06 -8.90
C ILE A 122 -10.53 8.01 -9.67
N THR A 123 -9.76 9.09 -9.56
CA THR A 123 -8.37 9.17 -10.00
C THR A 123 -7.47 9.27 -8.77
N LEU A 124 -6.45 8.42 -8.72
CA LEU A 124 -5.45 8.45 -7.64
C LEU A 124 -4.69 9.79 -7.61
N PRO A 125 -4.10 10.16 -6.48
CA PRO A 125 -3.50 11.47 -6.37
C PRO A 125 -2.39 11.70 -7.40
N PRO A 126 -2.39 12.85 -8.10
CA PRO A 126 -1.29 13.21 -8.96
C PRO A 126 -0.07 13.53 -8.09
N LEU A 127 0.93 12.65 -8.10
CA LEU A 127 2.23 12.93 -7.50
C LEU A 127 3.19 13.42 -8.58
N THR A 128 4.05 14.37 -8.22
CA THR A 128 5.09 14.87 -9.13
C THR A 128 6.20 13.84 -9.27
N VAL A 129 6.80 13.74 -10.46
CA VAL A 129 8.03 12.97 -10.66
C VAL A 129 9.09 13.44 -9.65
N GLY A 130 9.72 12.51 -8.94
CA GLY A 130 10.64 12.81 -7.84
C GLY A 130 10.00 12.92 -6.45
N SER A 131 8.67 12.77 -6.35
CA SER A 131 8.04 12.44 -5.06
C SER A 131 8.63 11.14 -4.49
N SER A 132 8.60 10.99 -3.17
CA SER A 132 9.16 9.82 -2.46
C SER A 132 8.70 8.50 -3.10
N ILE A 133 9.65 7.79 -3.71
CA ILE A 133 9.43 6.45 -4.25
C ILE A 133 8.99 5.52 -3.11
N GLY A 134 8.11 4.58 -3.44
CA GLY A 134 7.52 3.64 -2.51
C GLY A 134 6.40 4.25 -1.67
N LYS A 135 5.90 5.46 -1.96
CA LYS A 135 4.76 6.01 -1.20
C LYS A 135 3.55 5.10 -1.41
N PHE A 136 2.77 4.84 -0.36
CA PHE A 136 1.57 4.01 -0.45
C PHE A 136 0.32 4.85 -0.61
N PHE A 137 -0.64 4.27 -1.31
CA PHE A 137 -2.01 4.74 -1.34
C PHE A 137 -2.94 3.56 -1.19
N SER A 138 -3.82 3.64 -0.19
CA SER A 138 -4.78 2.59 0.10
C SER A 138 -6.20 3.02 -0.20
N ILE A 139 -7.00 2.10 -0.73
CA ILE A 139 -8.43 2.28 -0.92
C ILE A 139 -9.17 1.32 0.02
N ILE A 140 -10.15 1.86 0.74
CA ILE A 140 -11.11 1.09 1.52
C ILE A 140 -12.50 1.36 0.95
N HIS A 141 -13.06 0.34 0.32
CA HIS A 141 -14.37 0.37 -0.31
C HIS A 141 -15.39 -0.35 0.59
N ASN A 142 -16.28 0.42 1.22
CA ASN A 142 -17.32 -0.11 2.11
C ASN A 142 -18.75 0.13 1.59
N ALA A 143 -18.89 0.76 0.43
CA ALA A 143 -20.20 0.97 -0.18
C ALA A 143 -20.79 -0.32 -0.78
N SER A 144 -22.10 -0.30 -0.99
CA SER A 144 -22.87 -1.37 -1.64
C SER A 144 -22.84 -1.30 -3.17
N PHE A 145 -22.52 -0.14 -3.74
CA PHE A 145 -22.32 0.09 -5.18
C PHE A 145 -20.87 -0.16 -5.59
N ASN A 146 -20.59 -0.28 -6.89
CA ASN A 146 -19.21 -0.46 -7.37
C ASN A 146 -18.44 0.86 -7.41
N LEU A 147 -17.19 0.84 -6.93
CA LEU A 147 -16.23 1.93 -7.10
C LEU A 147 -15.31 1.61 -8.28
N VAL A 148 -15.07 2.58 -9.17
CA VAL A 148 -14.13 2.42 -10.29
C VAL A 148 -12.91 3.29 -10.04
N VAL A 149 -11.72 2.70 -10.03
CA VAL A 149 -10.44 3.42 -10.02
C VAL A 149 -9.95 3.51 -11.45
N ASN A 150 -9.78 4.73 -11.95
CA ASN A 150 -9.32 4.95 -13.30
C ASN A 150 -7.82 4.63 -13.45
N THR A 151 -7.34 4.57 -14.69
CA THR A 151 -5.95 4.24 -14.99
C THR A 151 -5.02 5.46 -14.96
N THR A 152 -5.54 6.68 -14.78
CA THR A 152 -4.75 7.92 -14.82
C THR A 152 -3.70 7.91 -13.70
N ASN A 153 -2.46 8.17 -14.10
CA ASN A 153 -1.27 8.13 -13.24
C ASN A 153 -1.03 6.77 -12.58
N THR A 154 -1.56 5.68 -13.14
CA THR A 154 -1.31 4.31 -12.67
C THR A 154 -0.56 3.49 -13.71
N SER A 155 0.00 2.35 -13.32
CA SER A 155 0.56 1.35 -14.24
C SER A 155 -0.49 0.38 -14.81
N MET A 156 -1.74 0.48 -14.38
CA MET A 156 -2.81 -0.43 -14.81
C MET A 156 -3.18 -0.19 -16.26
N THR A 157 -3.42 -1.28 -17.01
CA THR A 157 -3.88 -1.23 -18.41
C THR A 157 -5.40 -1.14 -18.54
N ALA A 158 -6.13 -1.45 -17.46
CA ALA A 158 -7.58 -1.36 -17.36
C ALA A 158 -7.99 -0.74 -16.02
N ALA A 159 -9.16 -0.12 -15.98
CA ALA A 159 -9.71 0.43 -14.74
C ALA A 159 -10.00 -0.71 -13.74
N LEU A 160 -9.76 -0.45 -12.45
CA LEU A 160 -10.04 -1.39 -11.38
C LEU A 160 -11.46 -1.16 -10.86
N THR A 161 -12.31 -2.18 -10.95
CA THR A 161 -13.66 -2.14 -10.34
C THR A 161 -13.63 -2.82 -8.99
N MET A 162 -13.77 -2.02 -7.93
CA MET A 162 -13.96 -2.49 -6.57
C MET A 162 -15.44 -2.78 -6.33
N THR A 163 -15.70 -3.88 -5.64
CA THR A 163 -17.05 -4.41 -5.40
C THR A 163 -17.20 -4.79 -3.93
N THR A 164 -18.38 -5.22 -3.52
CA THR A 164 -18.58 -5.73 -2.15
C THR A 164 -17.70 -6.94 -1.80
N ALA A 165 -17.18 -7.66 -2.80
CA ALA A 165 -16.20 -8.75 -2.65
C ALA A 165 -14.73 -8.28 -2.71
N LEU A 166 -14.46 -7.14 -3.35
CA LEU A 166 -13.14 -6.51 -3.42
C LEU A 166 -13.18 -5.15 -2.73
N ARG A 167 -13.02 -5.17 -1.41
CA ARG A 167 -13.16 -3.98 -0.55
C ARG A 167 -11.88 -3.20 -0.32
N TYR A 168 -10.75 -3.69 -0.82
CA TYR A 168 -9.46 -3.10 -0.56
C TYR A 168 -8.61 -3.13 -1.81
N ALA A 169 -7.88 -2.04 -2.04
CA ALA A 169 -6.90 -1.94 -3.11
C ALA A 169 -5.71 -1.11 -2.64
N ILE A 170 -4.51 -1.46 -3.08
CA ILE A 170 -3.26 -0.86 -2.63
C ILE A 170 -2.38 -0.54 -3.81
N PHE A 171 -1.85 0.67 -3.77
CA PHE A 171 -0.96 1.20 -4.79
C PHE A 171 0.34 1.67 -4.16
N VAL A 172 1.43 1.54 -4.90
CA VAL A 172 2.75 2.03 -4.52
C VAL A 172 3.28 2.97 -5.60
N TRP A 173 3.82 4.11 -5.23
CA TRP A 173 4.39 5.07 -6.17
C TRP A 173 5.79 4.61 -6.63
N ASP A 174 6.01 4.43 -7.93
CA ASP A 174 7.32 4.00 -8.47
C ASP A 174 8.26 5.17 -8.82
N GLY A 175 7.84 6.41 -8.60
CA GLY A 175 8.56 7.63 -8.99
C GLY A 175 7.97 8.35 -10.20
N GLY A 176 7.08 7.69 -10.95
CA GLY A 176 6.34 8.30 -12.07
C GLY A 176 4.86 7.92 -12.15
N ARG A 177 4.45 6.80 -11.56
CA ARG A 177 3.07 6.31 -11.55
C ARG A 177 2.78 5.44 -10.32
N TRP A 178 1.49 5.28 -10.03
CA TRP A 178 0.97 4.35 -9.04
C TRP A 178 0.93 2.93 -9.60
N VAL A 179 1.68 2.02 -8.99
CA VAL A 179 1.67 0.60 -9.30
C VAL A 179 0.67 -0.12 -8.42
N TYR A 180 -0.32 -0.77 -9.03
CA TYR A 180 -1.30 -1.59 -8.33
C TYR A 180 -0.65 -2.88 -7.80
N LEU A 181 -0.87 -3.18 -6.52
CA LEU A 181 -0.31 -4.38 -5.86
C LEU A 181 -1.38 -5.46 -5.65
N LYS A 182 -2.55 -5.08 -5.11
CA LYS A 182 -3.69 -5.97 -4.84
C LYS A 182 -4.88 -5.18 -4.29
#